data_AF-A0A1B6JMT6-F1
#
_entry.id   AF-A0A1B6JMT6-F1
#
_cell.length_a   1.000
_cell.length_b   1.000
_cell.length_c   1.000
_cell.angle_alpha   90.00
_cell.angle_beta   90.00
_cell.angle_gamma   90.00
#
_symmetry.space_group_name_H-M   'P 1'
#
loop_
_entity.id
_entity.type
_entity.pdbx_description
1 polymer ?
#
loop_
_entity_poly.entity_id
_entity_poly.type
_entity_poly.pdbx_seq_one_letter_code
_entity_poly.pdbx_strand_id
1 'polypeptide(L)'
;CRTSIMSAIYKKALRISNSARKTSTVGEVVNLMAVDVQRIADFAPAAHMLWTSPIIILCSLSFLWNILGPATLAGLAVMFIVLPLNTFIAKKVKTLQMIQMTYKDDRVKQMNEILSGIKVLKLYAWEPSFKEQILKIRDKEISVLRKAALWNASTSYVWLCSSFLVSFTTFSVFVFLDERNVLTPEIAFVSAALFNVIRIPISYFPTMVQLLVQFMVALGRINNFMNA
;
A
#
# COMPACT_ATOMS: atom_id res chain seq x y z
N CYS A 1 -18.93 13.48 -1.68
CA CYS A 1 -17.64 14.21 -1.55
C CYS A 1 -17.01 14.50 -2.92
N ARG A 2 -16.53 13.48 -3.65
CA ARG A 2 -15.89 13.64 -4.98
C ARG A 2 -16.67 14.51 -5.97
N THR A 3 -17.93 14.17 -6.26
CA THR A 3 -18.77 14.90 -7.23
C THR A 3 -18.98 16.36 -6.84
N SER A 4 -19.15 16.64 -5.53
CA SER A 4 -19.34 17.99 -5.00
C SER A 4 -18.09 18.85 -5.21
N ILE A 5 -16.89 18.31 -4.93
CA ILE A 5 -15.62 19.04 -5.12
C ILE A 5 -15.36 19.28 -6.61
N MET A 6 -15.57 18.27 -7.47
CA MET A 6 -15.44 18.45 -8.93
C MET A 6 -16.40 19.53 -9.46
N SER A 7 -17.64 19.56 -8.97
CA SER A 7 -18.61 20.59 -9.35
C SER A 7 -18.18 21.99 -8.89
N ALA A 8 -17.62 22.12 -7.68
CA ALA A 8 -17.12 23.39 -7.16
C ALA A 8 -15.92 23.92 -7.98
N ILE A 9 -14.95 23.04 -8.29
CA ILE A 9 -13.80 23.37 -9.16
C ILE A 9 -14.29 23.80 -10.54
N TYR A 10 -15.24 23.06 -11.13
CA TYR A 10 -15.81 23.40 -12.43
C TYR A 10 -16.50 24.78 -12.43
N LYS A 11 -17.31 25.07 -11.41
CA LYS A 11 -17.96 26.39 -11.26
C LYS A 11 -16.95 27.52 -11.08
N LYS A 12 -15.87 27.30 -10.34
CA LYS A 12 -14.79 28.28 -10.16
C LYS A 12 -14.03 28.53 -11.46
N ALA A 13 -13.73 27.46 -12.21
CA ALA A 13 -13.05 27.56 -13.50
C ALA A 13 -13.81 28.44 -14.52
N LEU A 14 -15.15 28.42 -14.48
CA LEU A 14 -15.98 29.28 -15.33
C LEU A 14 -15.97 30.76 -14.92
N ARG A 15 -15.52 31.10 -13.70
CA ARG A 15 -15.57 32.45 -13.12
C ARG A 15 -14.19 33.06 -12.87
N ILE A 16 -13.11 32.36 -13.19
CA ILE A 16 -11.74 32.80 -12.92
C ILE A 16 -11.34 34.01 -13.78
N SER A 17 -10.62 34.97 -13.19
CA SER A 17 -10.15 36.17 -13.90
C SER A 17 -9.16 35.81 -15.02
N ASN A 18 -9.01 36.67 -16.04
CA ASN A 18 -8.04 36.44 -17.12
C ASN A 18 -6.58 36.43 -16.62
N SER A 19 -6.30 37.11 -15.50
CA SER A 19 -4.99 37.09 -14.82
C SER A 19 -4.71 35.70 -14.23
N ALA A 20 -5.63 35.18 -13.42
CA ALA A 20 -5.50 33.86 -12.81
C ALA A 20 -5.63 32.70 -13.82
N ARG A 21 -6.26 32.94 -14.97
CA ARG A 21 -6.31 32.00 -16.10
C ARG A 21 -4.96 31.84 -16.82
N LYS A 22 -4.05 32.82 -16.70
CA LYS A 22 -2.68 32.70 -17.22
C LYS A 22 -1.81 31.83 -16.33
N THR A 23 -2.09 31.77 -15.02
CA THR A 23 -1.36 30.94 -14.07
C THR A 23 -1.95 29.54 -13.92
N SER A 24 -3.28 29.38 -14.00
CA SER A 24 -3.97 28.08 -13.95
C SER A 24 -4.36 27.57 -15.34
N THR A 25 -3.54 26.68 -15.90
CA THR A 25 -3.79 26.13 -17.25
C THR A 25 -4.97 25.16 -17.27
N VAL A 26 -5.58 24.93 -18.44
CA VAL A 26 -6.65 23.91 -18.61
C VAL A 26 -6.19 22.53 -18.15
N GLY A 27 -4.92 22.17 -18.43
CA GLY A 27 -4.33 20.91 -17.98
C GLY A 27 -4.25 20.81 -16.45
N GLU A 28 -3.94 21.90 -15.76
CA GLU A 28 -3.91 21.96 -14.30
C GLU A 28 -5.31 21.78 -13.69
N VAL A 29 -6.33 22.42 -14.25
CA VAL A 29 -7.73 22.24 -13.80
C VAL A 29 -8.19 20.80 -13.98
N VAL A 30 -7.84 20.16 -15.10
CA VAL A 30 -8.12 18.74 -15.34
C VAL A 30 -7.38 17.86 -14.32
N ASN A 31 -6.12 18.15 -14.02
CA ASN A 31 -5.34 17.41 -13.03
C ASN A 31 -5.91 17.57 -11.61
N LEU A 32 -6.35 18.77 -11.22
CA LEU A 32 -7.03 19.01 -9.96
C LEU A 32 -8.27 18.12 -9.84
N MET A 33 -9.12 18.08 -10.88
CA MET A 33 -10.34 17.28 -10.90
C MET A 33 -10.09 15.76 -10.95
N ALA A 34 -9.11 15.30 -11.74
CA ALA A 34 -8.89 13.88 -11.98
C ALA A 34 -8.04 13.22 -10.90
N VAL A 35 -6.99 13.90 -10.42
CA VAL A 35 -6.00 13.34 -9.48
C VAL A 35 -6.24 13.86 -8.07
N ASP A 36 -6.26 15.17 -7.87
CA ASP A 36 -6.29 15.74 -6.51
C ASP A 36 -7.63 15.48 -5.81
N VAL A 37 -8.76 15.57 -6.52
CA VAL A 37 -10.06 15.14 -5.94
C VAL A 37 -10.08 13.64 -5.62
N GLN A 38 -9.44 12.79 -6.43
CA GLN A 38 -9.37 11.36 -6.14
C GLN A 38 -8.57 11.11 -4.86
N ARG A 39 -7.44 11.79 -4.65
CA ARG A 39 -6.66 11.70 -3.40
C ARG A 39 -7.47 12.11 -2.17
N ILE A 40 -8.32 13.13 -2.29
CA ILE A 40 -9.25 13.51 -1.20
C ILE A 40 -10.30 12.43 -0.95
N ALA A 41 -10.86 11.84 -2.00
CA ALA A 41 -11.83 10.76 -1.88
C ALA A 41 -11.21 9.50 -1.24
N ASP A 42 -9.99 9.14 -1.62
CA ASP A 42 -9.26 7.98 -1.08
C ASP A 42 -8.87 8.17 0.39
N PHE A 43 -8.66 9.41 0.83
CA PHE A 43 -8.37 9.72 2.23
C PHE A 43 -9.61 9.65 3.14
N ALA A 44 -10.82 9.89 2.61
CA ALA A 44 -12.03 9.98 3.44
C ALA A 44 -12.29 8.72 4.31
N PRO A 45 -12.17 7.47 3.79
CA PRO A 45 -12.25 6.27 4.63
C PRO A 45 -11.10 6.16 5.64
N ALA A 46 -9.89 6.60 5.26
CA ALA A 46 -8.71 6.56 6.12
C ALA A 46 -8.77 7.58 7.27
N ALA A 47 -9.50 8.69 7.11
CA ALA A 47 -9.64 9.69 8.16
C ALA A 47 -10.21 9.12 9.47
N HIS A 48 -11.18 8.20 9.38
CA HIS A 48 -11.73 7.53 10.57
C HIS A 48 -10.69 6.65 11.25
N MET A 49 -10.01 5.80 10.47
CA MET A 49 -8.99 4.91 11.02
C MET A 49 -7.81 5.67 11.66
N LEU A 50 -7.55 6.92 11.26
CA LEU A 50 -6.40 7.72 11.75
C LEU A 50 -6.50 8.01 13.25
N TRP A 51 -7.69 8.35 13.75
CA TRP A 51 -7.91 8.62 15.17
C TRP A 51 -8.34 7.37 15.95
N THR A 52 -9.03 6.43 15.29
CA THR A 52 -9.46 5.18 15.93
C THR A 52 -8.28 4.21 16.15
N SER A 53 -7.28 4.20 15.26
CA SER A 53 -6.11 3.31 15.38
C SER A 53 -5.32 3.49 16.69
N PRO A 54 -4.94 4.72 17.10
CA PRO A 54 -4.32 4.94 18.41
C PRO A 54 -5.17 4.46 19.58
N ILE A 55 -6.48 4.71 19.55
CA ILE A 55 -7.40 4.28 20.61
C ILE A 55 -7.45 2.76 20.70
N ILE A 56 -7.59 2.06 19.57
CA ILE A 56 -7.58 0.58 19.52
C ILE A 56 -6.28 0.02 20.08
N ILE A 57 -5.13 0.59 19.69
CA ILE A 57 -3.81 0.15 20.18
C ILE A 57 -3.72 0.34 21.70
N LEU A 58 -4.08 1.53 22.21
CA LEU A 58 -4.03 1.83 23.64
C LEU A 58 -4.97 0.94 24.47
N CYS A 59 -6.22 0.78 24.04
CA CYS A 59 -7.18 -0.09 24.75
C CYS A 59 -6.72 -1.54 24.75
N SER A 60 -6.27 -2.05 23.59
CA SER A 60 -5.82 -3.44 23.48
C SER A 60 -4.56 -3.70 24.31
N LEU A 61 -3.62 -2.76 24.34
CA LEU A 61 -2.42 -2.84 25.18
C LEU A 61 -2.75 -2.82 26.66
N SER A 62 -3.69 -1.96 27.09
CA SER A 62 -4.14 -1.91 28.48
C SER A 62 -4.75 -3.25 28.91
N PHE A 63 -5.60 -3.85 28.08
CA PHE A 63 -6.18 -5.17 28.38
C PHE A 63 -5.14 -6.28 28.39
N LEU A 64 -4.22 -6.27 27.41
CA LEU A 64 -3.15 -7.24 27.34
C LEU A 64 -2.22 -7.15 28.56
N TRP A 65 -1.90 -5.93 29.01
CA TRP A 65 -1.11 -5.67 30.22
C TRP A 65 -1.81 -6.20 31.48
N ASN A 66 -3.13 -6.04 31.59
CA ASN A 66 -3.88 -6.58 32.73
C ASN A 66 -3.89 -8.13 32.76
N ILE A 67 -3.85 -8.78 31.59
CA ILE A 67 -3.92 -10.25 31.48
C ILE A 67 -2.53 -10.89 31.61
N LEU A 68 -1.53 -10.35 30.90
CA LEU A 68 -0.20 -10.94 30.74
C LEU A 68 0.92 -10.18 31.47
N GLY A 69 0.63 -8.99 32.00
CA GLY A 69 1.61 -8.15 32.67
C GLY A 69 2.83 -7.83 31.77
N PRO A 70 4.06 -7.87 32.33
CA PRO A 70 5.29 -7.56 31.59
C PRO A 70 5.55 -8.45 30.37
N ALA A 71 4.98 -9.66 30.31
CA ALA A 71 5.15 -10.56 29.16
C ALA A 71 4.62 -9.96 27.85
N THR A 72 3.68 -9.02 27.93
CA THR A 72 3.19 -8.20 26.81
C THR A 72 4.32 -7.55 26.01
N LEU A 73 5.39 -7.10 26.68
CA LEU A 73 6.51 -6.42 26.04
C LEU A 73 7.30 -7.35 25.10
N ALA A 74 7.36 -8.65 25.40
CA ALA A 74 8.02 -9.63 24.55
C ALA A 74 7.29 -9.78 23.20
N GLY A 75 5.96 -9.88 23.24
CA GLY A 75 5.13 -9.91 22.03
C GLY A 75 5.27 -8.64 21.20
N LEU A 76 5.27 -7.47 21.84
CA LEU A 76 5.49 -6.19 21.17
C LEU A 76 6.87 -6.09 20.53
N ALA A 77 7.93 -6.56 21.21
CA ALA A 77 9.27 -6.58 20.65
C ALA A 77 9.33 -7.40 19.35
N VAL A 78 8.69 -8.57 19.32
CA VAL A 78 8.58 -9.38 18.10
C VAL A 78 7.81 -8.64 17.00
N MET A 79 6.69 -7.97 17.33
CA MET A 79 5.95 -7.16 16.36
C MET A 79 6.81 -6.03 15.77
N PHE A 80 7.59 -5.34 16.59
CA PHE A 80 8.51 -4.29 16.15
C PHE A 80 9.65 -4.82 15.27
N ILE A 81 10.10 -6.06 15.45
CA ILE A 81 11.11 -6.71 14.59
C ILE A 81 10.50 -7.17 13.26
N VAL A 82 9.25 -7.64 13.27
CA VAL A 82 8.54 -8.09 12.05
C VAL A 82 8.23 -6.93 11.11
N LEU A 83 8.00 -5.73 11.64
CA LEU A 83 7.69 -4.53 10.86
C LEU A 83 8.81 -4.16 9.86
N PRO A 84 10.09 -3.95 10.25
CA PRO A 84 11.16 -3.64 9.31
C PRO A 84 11.39 -4.76 8.30
N LEU A 85 11.24 -6.03 8.71
CA LEU A 85 11.34 -7.17 7.79
C LEU A 85 10.29 -7.09 6.67
N ASN A 86 9.03 -6.80 7.00
CA ASN A 86 7.99 -6.58 6.00
C ASN A 86 8.29 -5.37 5.10
N THR A 87 8.79 -4.27 5.67
CA THR A 87 9.15 -3.09 4.85
C THR A 87 10.30 -3.38 3.89
N PHE A 88 11.27 -4.21 4.28
CA PHE A 88 12.38 -4.62 3.43
C PHE A 88 11.88 -5.47 2.25
N ILE A 89 11.04 -6.47 2.53
CA ILE A 89 10.41 -7.31 1.50
C ILE A 89 9.59 -6.44 0.54
N ALA A 90 8.74 -5.55 1.07
CA ALA A 90 7.93 -4.64 0.26
C ALA A 90 8.79 -3.75 -0.66
N LYS A 91 9.94 -3.24 -0.18
CA LYS A 91 10.89 -2.50 -1.01
C LYS A 91 11.45 -3.36 -2.15
N LYS A 92 11.82 -4.62 -1.88
CA LYS A 92 12.30 -5.55 -2.92
C LYS A 92 11.22 -5.87 -3.96
N VAL A 93 9.99 -6.12 -3.52
CA VAL A 93 8.84 -6.31 -4.42
C VAL A 93 8.64 -5.09 -5.30
N LYS A 94 8.65 -3.88 -4.72
CA LYS A 94 8.52 -2.63 -5.46
C LYS A 94 9.60 -2.46 -6.52
N THR A 95 10.87 -2.72 -6.18
CA THR A 95 11.98 -2.65 -7.16
C THR A 95 11.78 -3.63 -8.31
N LEU A 96 11.41 -4.88 -8.02
CA LEU A 96 11.13 -5.87 -9.07
C LEU A 96 9.94 -5.48 -9.93
N GLN A 97 8.90 -4.89 -9.33
CA GLN A 97 7.73 -4.39 -10.06
C GLN A 97 8.10 -3.25 -11.01
N MET A 98 9.00 -2.34 -10.61
CA MET A 98 9.49 -1.29 -11.51
C MET A 98 10.28 -1.87 -12.70
N ILE A 99 11.17 -2.85 -12.45
CA ILE A 99 11.92 -3.53 -13.52
C ILE A 99 10.96 -4.28 -14.46
N GLN A 100 9.94 -4.93 -13.90
CA GLN A 100 8.91 -5.61 -14.67
C GLN A 100 8.11 -4.65 -15.56
N MET A 101 7.81 -3.44 -15.08
CA MET A 101 7.14 -2.42 -15.89
C MET A 101 7.97 -2.02 -17.10
N THR A 102 9.30 -1.89 -16.97
CA THR A 102 10.18 -1.61 -18.12
C THR A 102 10.05 -2.66 -19.22
N TYR A 103 10.16 -3.96 -18.89
CA TYR A 103 10.00 -5.02 -19.89
C TYR A 103 8.57 -5.09 -20.47
N LYS A 104 7.56 -4.79 -19.66
CA LYS A 104 6.17 -4.74 -20.10
C LYS A 104 5.96 -3.59 -21.09
N ASP A 105 6.53 -2.43 -20.85
CA ASP A 105 6.43 -1.25 -21.72
C ASP A 105 7.13 -1.51 -23.06
N ASP A 106 8.33 -2.10 -23.05
CA ASP A 106 9.05 -2.51 -24.26
C ASP A 106 8.23 -3.52 -25.09
N ARG A 107 7.62 -4.52 -24.43
CA ARG A 107 6.78 -5.52 -25.09
C ARG A 107 5.55 -4.88 -25.74
N VAL A 108 4.87 -3.98 -25.03
CA VAL A 108 3.68 -3.28 -25.53
C VAL A 108 4.04 -2.36 -26.69
N LYS A 109 5.17 -1.67 -26.61
CA LYS A 109 5.71 -0.85 -27.70
C LYS A 109 5.93 -1.67 -28.96
N GLN A 110 6.64 -2.80 -28.88
CA GLN A 110 6.88 -3.66 -30.04
C GLN A 110 5.60 -4.25 -30.61
N MET A 111 4.63 -4.64 -29.76
CA MET A 111 3.33 -5.10 -30.25
C MET A 111 2.59 -4.00 -31.04
N ASN A 112 2.64 -2.74 -30.59
CA ASN A 112 2.04 -1.64 -31.33
C ASN A 112 2.70 -1.44 -32.71
N GLU A 113 4.04 -1.50 -32.80
CA GLU A 113 4.78 -1.39 -34.07
C GLU A 113 4.40 -2.52 -35.05
N ILE A 114 4.30 -3.76 -34.56
CA ILE A 114 3.89 -4.93 -35.36
C ILE A 114 2.45 -4.77 -35.87
N LEU A 115 1.52 -4.30 -35.02
CA LEU A 115 0.14 -4.11 -35.40
C LEU A 115 -0.02 -3.00 -36.46
N SER A 116 0.73 -1.90 -36.33
CA SER A 116 0.76 -0.85 -37.35
C SER A 116 1.33 -1.35 -38.69
N GLY A 117 2.30 -2.28 -38.67
CA GLY A 117 2.96 -2.83 -39.86
C GLY A 117 2.41 -4.17 -40.37
N ILE A 118 1.29 -4.67 -39.86
CA ILE A 118 0.91 -6.09 -39.97
C ILE A 118 0.80 -6.61 -41.41
N LYS A 119 0.35 -5.78 -42.35
CA LYS A 119 0.19 -6.16 -43.76
C LYS A 119 1.53 -6.50 -44.41
N VAL A 120 2.58 -5.74 -44.09
CA VAL A 120 3.93 -5.97 -44.62
C VAL A 120 4.51 -7.25 -44.03
N LEU A 121 4.37 -7.47 -42.72
CA LEU A 121 4.87 -8.67 -42.06
C LEU A 121 4.24 -9.94 -42.65
N LYS A 122 2.93 -9.93 -42.92
CA LYS A 122 2.21 -11.03 -43.58
C LYS A 122 2.69 -11.27 -45.01
N LEU A 123 2.91 -10.21 -45.78
CA LEU A 123 3.36 -10.30 -47.17
C LEU A 123 4.72 -11.00 -47.31
N TYR A 124 5.60 -10.79 -46.33
CA TYR A 124 6.95 -11.39 -46.28
C TYR A 124 7.05 -12.62 -45.36
N ALA A 125 5.94 -13.10 -44.79
CA ALA A 125 5.90 -14.20 -43.83
C ALA A 125 6.88 -14.02 -42.64
N TRP A 126 7.07 -12.78 -42.18
CA TRP A 126 7.98 -12.43 -41.08
C TRP A 126 7.37 -12.64 -39.68
N GLU A 127 6.12 -13.08 -39.58
CA GLU A 127 5.45 -13.25 -38.28
C GLU A 127 6.19 -14.15 -37.29
N PRO A 128 6.80 -15.30 -37.70
CA PRO A 128 7.55 -16.15 -36.78
C PRO A 128 8.75 -15.44 -36.14
N SER A 129 9.50 -14.66 -36.91
CA SER A 129 10.68 -13.93 -36.44
C SER A 129 10.31 -12.86 -35.41
N PHE A 130 9.27 -12.06 -35.69
CA PHE A 130 8.77 -11.05 -34.74
C PHE A 130 8.15 -11.68 -33.49
N LYS A 131 7.48 -12.83 -33.63
CA LYS A 131 6.99 -13.61 -32.48
C LYS A 131 8.14 -14.02 -31.56
N GLU A 132 9.25 -14.52 -32.10
CA GLU A 132 10.41 -14.91 -31.31
C GLU A 132 11.04 -13.71 -30.57
N GLN A 133 11.10 -12.54 -31.21
CA GLN A 133 11.56 -11.31 -30.55
C GLN A 133 10.69 -10.92 -29.36
N ILE A 134 9.35 -10.95 -29.51
CA ILE A 134 8.43 -10.70 -28.40
C ILE A 134 8.61 -11.73 -27.27
N LEU A 135 8.76 -13.01 -27.61
CA LEU A 135 8.94 -14.07 -26.62
C LEU A 135 10.23 -13.88 -25.82
N LYS A 136 11.32 -13.44 -26.43
CA LYS A 136 12.57 -13.09 -25.71
C LYS A 136 12.36 -12.01 -24.66
N ILE A 137 11.53 -11.01 -24.93
CA ILE A 137 11.16 -9.97 -23.93
C ILE A 137 10.25 -10.57 -22.86
N ARG A 138 9.29 -11.41 -23.27
CA ARG A 138 8.36 -12.07 -22.36
C ARG A 138 9.07 -12.98 -21.37
N ASP A 139 10.12 -13.69 -21.78
CA ASP A 139 10.91 -14.53 -20.87
C ASP A 139 11.63 -13.72 -19.80
N LYS A 140 12.17 -12.54 -20.17
CA LYS A 140 12.75 -11.60 -19.21
C LYS A 140 11.69 -11.08 -18.23
N GLU A 141 10.53 -10.66 -18.74
CA GLU A 141 9.39 -10.22 -17.93
C GLU A 141 8.94 -11.30 -16.93
N ILE A 142 8.78 -12.55 -17.40
CA ILE A 142 8.39 -13.70 -16.58
C ILE A 142 9.45 -14.00 -15.52
N SER A 143 10.74 -13.90 -15.84
CA SER A 143 11.82 -14.14 -14.87
C SER A 143 11.76 -13.17 -13.68
N VAL A 144 11.43 -11.89 -13.94
CA VAL A 144 11.25 -10.87 -12.90
C VAL A 144 9.95 -11.11 -12.14
N LEU A 145 8.86 -11.45 -12.83
CA LEU A 145 7.59 -11.81 -12.21
C LEU A 145 7.74 -12.99 -11.24
N ARG A 146 8.48 -14.03 -11.60
CA ARG A 146 8.76 -15.18 -10.72
C ARG A 146 9.49 -14.75 -9.46
N LYS A 147 10.51 -13.90 -9.58
CA LYS A 147 11.23 -13.33 -8.41
C LYS A 147 10.27 -12.51 -7.53
N ALA A 148 9.44 -11.66 -8.13
CA ALA A 148 8.46 -10.85 -7.40
C ALA A 148 7.41 -11.72 -6.69
N ALA A 149 6.95 -12.80 -7.33
CA ALA A 149 6.03 -13.77 -6.74
C ALA A 149 6.65 -14.47 -5.53
N LEU A 150 7.94 -14.86 -5.60
CA LEU A 150 8.64 -15.47 -4.47
C LEU A 150 8.78 -14.50 -3.28
N TRP A 151 9.10 -13.23 -3.54
CA TRP A 151 9.13 -12.20 -2.49
C TRP A 151 7.74 -11.97 -1.89
N ASN A 152 6.69 -11.93 -2.71
CA ASN A 152 5.31 -11.81 -2.20
C ASN A 152 4.90 -13.02 -1.35
N ALA A 153 5.25 -14.24 -1.78
CA ALA A 153 5.02 -15.45 -0.98
C ALA A 153 5.79 -15.39 0.36
N SER A 154 6.99 -14.82 0.35
CA SER A 154 7.78 -14.59 1.57
C SER A 154 7.07 -13.62 2.53
N THR A 155 6.37 -12.60 2.03
CA THR A 155 5.53 -11.73 2.86
C THR A 155 4.44 -12.52 3.59
N SER A 156 3.70 -13.38 2.87
CA SER A 156 2.66 -14.24 3.46
C SER A 156 3.24 -15.20 4.50
N TYR A 157 4.42 -15.77 4.23
CA TYR A 157 5.12 -16.65 5.17
C TYR A 157 5.54 -15.91 6.44
N VAL A 158 6.18 -14.74 6.32
CA VAL A 158 6.52 -13.88 7.47
C VAL A 158 5.27 -13.50 8.26
N TRP A 159 4.14 -13.27 7.56
CA TRP A 159 2.87 -12.95 8.20
C TRP A 159 2.35 -14.11 9.07
N LEU A 160 2.44 -15.34 8.58
CA LEU A 160 2.08 -16.55 9.32
C LEU A 160 3.02 -16.78 10.51
N CYS A 161 4.33 -16.76 10.27
CA CYS A 161 5.33 -16.96 11.32
C CYS A 161 5.27 -15.89 12.41
N SER A 162 4.98 -14.64 12.06
CA SER A 162 4.86 -13.55 13.03
C SER A 162 3.78 -13.82 14.07
N SER A 163 2.61 -14.35 13.66
CA SER A 163 1.53 -14.67 14.59
C SER A 163 1.98 -15.73 15.60
N PHE A 164 2.61 -16.79 15.09
CA PHE A 164 3.18 -17.85 15.92
C PHE A 164 4.27 -17.33 16.87
N LEU A 165 5.23 -16.56 16.36
CA LEU A 165 6.36 -16.04 17.15
C LEU A 165 5.89 -15.09 18.26
N VAL A 166 4.90 -14.24 18.00
CA VAL A 166 4.33 -13.35 19.03
C VAL A 166 3.71 -14.17 20.15
N SER A 167 2.85 -15.15 19.83
CA SER A 167 2.23 -16.00 20.84
C SER A 167 3.27 -16.85 21.59
N PHE A 168 4.19 -17.50 20.87
CA PHE A 168 5.24 -18.34 21.45
C PHE A 168 6.11 -17.55 22.44
N THR A 169 6.64 -16.40 22.02
CA THR A 169 7.51 -15.59 22.89
C THR A 169 6.75 -15.01 24.08
N THR A 170 5.54 -14.50 23.87
CA THR A 170 4.73 -13.92 24.95
C THR A 170 4.37 -14.96 26.00
N PHE A 171 3.85 -16.12 25.57
CA PHE A 171 3.44 -17.17 26.50
C PHE A 171 4.64 -17.84 27.18
N SER A 172 5.76 -18.01 26.48
CA SER A 172 7.00 -18.49 27.10
C SER A 172 7.44 -17.54 28.21
N VAL A 173 7.52 -16.23 27.94
CA VAL A 173 7.89 -15.24 28.96
C VAL A 173 6.87 -15.21 30.10
N PHE A 174 5.57 -15.31 29.81
CA PHE A 174 4.53 -15.33 30.84
C PHE A 174 4.71 -16.49 31.84
N VAL A 175 4.98 -17.70 31.34
CA VAL A 175 5.19 -18.90 32.18
C VAL A 175 6.54 -18.85 32.90
N PHE A 176 7.59 -18.31 32.29
CA PHE A 176 8.91 -18.23 32.92
C PHE A 176 9.05 -17.10 33.95
N LEU A 177 8.16 -16.09 33.94
CA LEU A 177 8.29 -14.91 34.78
C LEU A 177 7.86 -15.15 36.23
N ASP A 178 6.85 -16.00 36.46
CA ASP A 178 6.41 -16.41 37.80
C ASP A 178 5.83 -17.84 37.72
N GLU A 179 6.21 -18.71 38.65
CA GLU A 179 5.68 -20.08 38.77
C GLU A 179 4.16 -20.11 39.03
N ARG A 180 3.59 -19.00 39.51
CA ARG A 180 2.14 -18.84 39.74
C ARG A 180 1.35 -18.52 38.48
N ASN A 181 2.03 -18.15 37.38
CA ASN A 181 1.37 -17.80 36.13
C ASN A 181 0.92 -19.06 35.38
N VAL A 182 -0.34 -19.43 35.56
CA VAL A 182 -0.94 -20.56 34.82
C VAL A 182 -1.51 -20.05 33.51
N LEU A 183 -0.97 -20.55 32.39
CA LEU A 183 -1.50 -20.26 31.06
C LEU A 183 -2.80 -21.03 30.83
N THR A 184 -3.94 -20.40 31.11
CA THR A 184 -5.26 -20.97 30.81
C THR A 184 -5.64 -20.76 29.34
N PRO A 185 -6.54 -21.58 28.77
CA PRO A 185 -7.04 -21.38 27.41
C PRO A 185 -7.66 -19.99 27.20
N GLU A 186 -8.38 -19.49 28.20
CA GLU A 186 -8.96 -18.13 28.17
C GLU A 186 -7.88 -17.07 27.98
N ILE A 187 -6.83 -17.09 28.79
CA ILE A 187 -5.69 -16.17 28.68
C ILE A 187 -5.04 -16.27 27.30
N ALA A 188 -4.81 -17.49 26.81
CA ALA A 188 -4.14 -17.71 25.53
C ALA A 188 -4.97 -17.20 24.33
N PHE A 189 -6.26 -17.56 24.25
CA PHE A 189 -7.11 -17.17 23.13
C PHE A 189 -7.45 -15.68 23.16
N VAL A 190 -7.75 -15.10 24.33
CA VAL A 190 -8.03 -13.66 24.45
C VAL A 190 -6.79 -12.84 24.09
N SER A 191 -5.61 -13.23 24.56
CA SER A 191 -4.36 -12.53 24.22
C SER A 191 -4.03 -12.63 22.73
N ALA A 192 -4.20 -13.81 22.12
CA ALA A 192 -3.98 -13.99 20.69
C ALA A 192 -4.96 -13.15 19.85
N ALA A 193 -6.22 -13.02 20.28
CA ALA A 193 -7.19 -12.13 19.63
C ALA A 193 -6.77 -10.65 19.75
N LEU A 194 -6.37 -10.19 20.94
CA LEU A 194 -5.91 -8.82 21.17
C LEU A 194 -4.67 -8.47 20.35
N PHE A 195 -3.70 -9.38 20.24
CA PHE A 195 -2.54 -9.17 19.36
C PHE A 195 -2.92 -9.03 17.89
N ASN A 196 -3.89 -9.82 17.40
CA ASN A 196 -4.39 -9.69 16.03
C ASN A 196 -5.10 -8.35 15.80
N VAL A 197 -5.84 -7.85 16.80
CA VAL A 197 -6.48 -6.52 16.75
C VAL A 197 -5.44 -5.40 16.67
N ILE A 198 -4.37 -5.46 17.48
CA ILE A 198 -3.27 -4.47 17.47
C ILE A 198 -2.51 -4.47 16.13
N ARG A 199 -2.37 -5.65 15.52
CA ARG A 199 -1.59 -5.83 14.30
C ARG A 199 -2.13 -5.05 13.10
N ILE A 200 -3.45 -4.98 12.95
CA ILE A 200 -4.11 -4.30 11.82
C ILE A 200 -3.70 -2.82 11.75
N PRO A 201 -3.96 -1.97 12.76
CA PRO A 201 -3.61 -0.55 12.70
C PRO A 201 -2.10 -0.33 12.53
N ILE A 202 -1.25 -1.13 13.17
CA ILE A 202 0.21 -1.03 13.00
C ILE A 202 0.64 -1.29 11.55
N SER A 203 0.06 -2.30 10.90
CA SER A 203 0.41 -2.68 9.52
C SER A 203 -0.06 -1.64 8.51
N TYR A 204 -1.21 -1.02 8.74
CA TYR A 204 -1.78 0.00 7.84
C TYR A 204 -1.22 1.40 8.09
N PHE A 205 -0.62 1.67 9.24
CA PHE A 205 -0.13 2.99 9.64
C PHE A 205 0.72 3.70 8.57
N PRO A 206 1.71 3.04 7.90
CA PRO A 206 2.49 3.71 6.85
C PRO A 206 1.63 4.19 5.67
N THR A 207 0.66 3.37 5.25
CA THR A 207 -0.29 3.72 4.19
C THR A 207 -1.17 4.88 4.60
N MET A 208 -1.61 4.92 5.86
CA MET A 208 -2.41 6.03 6.39
C MET A 208 -1.66 7.36 6.36
N VAL A 209 -0.39 7.35 6.78
CA VAL A 209 0.48 8.54 6.71
C VAL A 209 0.67 8.97 5.26
N GLN A 210 0.87 8.03 4.34
CA GLN A 210 1.01 8.36 2.92
C GLN A 210 -0.27 9.00 2.34
N LEU A 211 -1.45 8.47 2.66
CA LEU A 211 -2.73 9.02 2.23
C LEU A 211 -2.96 10.41 2.82
N LEU A 212 -2.60 10.62 4.09
CA LEU A 212 -2.68 11.92 4.74
C LEU A 212 -1.80 12.98 4.05
N VAL A 213 -0.54 12.63 3.75
CA VAL A 213 0.37 13.55 3.04
C VAL A 213 -0.17 13.90 1.65
N GLN A 214 -0.66 12.92 0.90
CA GLN A 214 -1.26 13.15 -0.41
C GLN A 214 -2.51 14.04 -0.32
N PHE A 215 -3.35 13.81 0.70
CA PHE A 215 -4.50 14.64 0.99
C PHE A 215 -4.11 16.09 1.29
N MET A 216 -3.13 16.32 2.16
CA MET A 216 -2.68 17.68 2.52
C MET A 216 -2.18 18.46 1.29
N VAL A 217 -1.39 17.81 0.43
CA VAL A 217 -0.88 18.43 -0.81
C VAL A 217 -2.03 18.74 -1.78
N ALA A 218 -2.93 17.78 -2.00
CA ALA A 218 -4.09 17.96 -2.89
C ALA A 218 -5.01 19.09 -2.40
N LEU A 219 -5.28 19.13 -1.09
CA LEU A 219 -6.09 20.16 -0.45
C LEU A 219 -5.46 21.55 -0.61
N GLY A 220 -4.13 21.67 -0.42
CA GLY A 220 -3.41 22.92 -0.62
C GLY A 220 -3.53 23.47 -2.05
N ARG A 221 -3.40 22.61 -3.07
CA ARG A 221 -3.55 23.03 -4.48
C ARG A 221 -4.97 23.47 -4.79
N ILE A 222 -5.97 22.70 -4.35
CA ILE A 222 -7.38 23.06 -4.56
C ILE A 222 -7.71 24.37 -3.84
N ASN A 223 -7.22 24.57 -2.61
CA ASN A 223 -7.41 25.82 -1.88
C ASN A 223 -6.80 27.02 -2.62
N ASN A 224 -5.59 26.88 -3.15
CA ASN A 224 -4.95 27.94 -3.94
C ASN A 224 -5.76 28.27 -5.20
N PHE A 225 -6.25 27.27 -5.93
CA PHE A 225 -7.09 27.49 -7.11
C PHE A 225 -8.44 28.14 -6.77
N MET A 226 -9.08 27.72 -5.67
CA MET A 226 -10.37 28.29 -5.27
C MET A 226 -10.27 29.74 -4.82
N ASN A 227 -9.10 30.17 -4.32
CA ASN A 227 -8.84 31.54 -3.87
C ASN A 227 -8.15 32.44 -4.91
N ALA A 228 -7.74 31.89 -6.07
CA ALA A 228 -7.22 32.65 -7.22
C ALA A 228 -8.34 33.38 -8.00
#